data_AF-A0A538FU89-F1
#
_entry.id   AF-A0A538FU89-F1
#
_cell.length_a   1.000
_cell.length_b   1.000
_cell.length_c   1.000
_cell.angle_alpha   90.00
_cell.angle_beta   90.00
_cell.angle_gamma   90.00
#
_symmetry.space_group_name_H-M   'P 1'
#
loop_
_entity.id
_entity.type
_entity.pdbx_description
1 polymer ?
#
loop_
_entity_poly.entity_id
_entity_poly.type
_entity_poly.pdbx_seq_one_letter_code
_entity_poly.pdbx_strand_id
1 'polypeptide(L)' 'ERALGRGVTPAIYTRDLFATNHDEANRAAVADVSAQDLDLVGIAFRAERKTVDKIVDRLRFHP' A
#
# COMPACT_ATOMS: atom_id res chain seq x y z
N GLU A 1 -0.79 -6.79 4.48
CA GLU A 1 -1.29 -7.64 5.59
C GLU A 1 -1.41 -6.95 6.96
N ARG A 2 -0.33 -6.39 7.55
CA ARG A 2 -0.37 -5.83 8.92
C ARG A 2 -1.40 -4.72 9.15
N ALA A 3 -1.56 -3.82 8.17
CA ALA A 3 -2.56 -2.74 8.20
C ALA A 3 -3.99 -3.30 8.11
N LEU A 4 -4.26 -4.16 7.12
CA LEU A 4 -5.56 -4.80 6.92
C LEU A 4 -5.99 -5.63 8.14
N GLY A 5 -5.07 -6.42 8.71
CA GLY A 5 -5.32 -7.19 9.94
C GLY A 5 -5.58 -6.35 11.19
N ARG A 6 -5.42 -5.02 11.12
CA ARG A 6 -5.72 -4.05 12.18
C ARG A 6 -6.91 -3.14 11.81
N GLY A 7 -7.65 -3.45 10.74
CA GLY A 7 -8.78 -2.64 10.27
C GLY A 7 -8.36 -1.30 9.65
N VAL A 8 -7.10 -1.16 9.24
CA VAL A 8 -6.59 0.05 8.58
C VAL A 8 -6.55 -0.20 7.07
N THR A 9 -7.22 0.65 6.31
CA THR A 9 -7.17 0.63 4.84
C THR A 9 -5.95 1.43 4.36
N PRO A 10 -4.91 0.77 3.82
CA PRO A 10 -3.79 1.48 3.24
C PRO A 10 -4.13 1.98 1.83
N ALA A 11 -3.59 3.14 1.47
CA ALA A 11 -3.37 3.51 0.08
C ALA A 11 -2.10 2.79 -0.41
N ILE A 12 -2.17 2.23 -1.61
CA ILE A 12 -1.08 1.47 -2.22
C ILE A 12 -0.65 2.13 -3.53
N TYR A 13 0.63 2.01 -3.83
CA TYR A 13 1.24 2.44 -5.09
C TYR A 13 2.03 1.27 -5.64
N THR A 14 1.68 0.82 -6.84
CA THR A 14 2.35 -0.25 -7.61
C THR A 14 3.32 0.34 -8.63
N ARG A 15 4.32 -0.43 -9.05
CA ARG A 15 5.30 0.01 -10.06
C ARG A 15 4.64 0.46 -11.37
N ASP A 16 3.58 -0.22 -11.78
CA ASP A 16 2.90 0.05 -13.05
C ASP A 16 2.26 1.44 -13.12
N LEU A 17 1.93 2.04 -11.97
CA LEU A 17 1.46 3.44 -11.89
C LEU A 17 2.48 4.45 -12.43
N PHE A 18 3.78 4.11 -12.46
CA PHE A 18 4.80 4.99 -13.04
C PHE A 18 4.78 4.99 -14.57
N ALA A 19 4.23 3.96 -15.22
CA ALA A 19 4.23 3.83 -16.67
C ALA A 19 3.04 4.55 -17.33
N THR A 20 1.96 4.76 -16.59
CA THR A 20 0.67 5.24 -17.13
C THR A 20 0.09 6.36 -16.27
N ASN A 21 -0.18 7.52 -16.89
CA ASN A 21 -0.81 8.68 -16.24
C ASN A 21 -2.35 8.59 -16.20
N HIS A 22 -2.91 7.40 -16.42
CA HIS A 22 -4.35 7.14 -16.50
C HIS A 22 -4.86 6.42 -15.24
N ASP A 23 -5.26 7.20 -14.24
CA ASP A 23 -5.74 6.71 -12.94
C ASP A 23 -6.84 5.64 -13.02
N GLU A 24 -7.77 5.75 -13.97
CA GLU A 24 -8.88 4.80 -14.11
C GLU A 24 -8.41 3.42 -14.59
N ALA A 25 -7.52 3.39 -15.60
CA ALA A 25 -6.90 2.17 -16.08
C ALA A 25 -6.01 1.54 -14.99
N ASN A 26 -5.30 2.37 -14.24
CA ASN A 26 -4.44 1.93 -13.15
C ASN A 26 -5.26 1.30 -12.00
N ARG A 27 -6.41 1.88 -11.65
CA ARG A 27 -7.32 1.29 -10.64
C ARG A 27 -7.88 -0.06 -11.09
N ALA A 28 -8.23 -0.21 -12.36
CA ALA A 28 -8.69 -1.49 -12.91
C ALA A 28 -7.57 -2.54 -12.88
N ALA A 29 -6.35 -2.18 -13.30
CA ALA A 29 -5.19 -3.08 -13.28
C ALA A 29 -4.82 -3.52 -11.85
N VAL A 30 -4.87 -2.61 -10.87
CA VAL A 30 -4.62 -2.95 -9.45
C VAL A 30 -5.74 -3.83 -8.87
N ALA A 31 -6.98 -3.69 -9.33
CA ALA A 31 -8.10 -4.52 -8.88
C ALA A 31 -8.05 -5.95 -9.43
N ASP A 32 -7.50 -6.14 -10.63
CA ASP A 32 -7.36 -7.46 -11.27
C ASP A 32 -6.21 -8.30 -10.70
N VAL A 33 -5.27 -7.68 -9.99
CA VAL A 33 -4.09 -8.36 -9.42
C VAL A 33 -4.35 -8.74 -7.96
N SER A 34 -4.09 -10.01 -7.63
CA SER A 34 -4.15 -10.49 -6.25
C SER A 34 -3.22 -9.68 -5.36
N ALA A 35 -3.64 -9.41 -4.12
CA ALA A 35 -2.86 -8.64 -3.16
C ALA A 35 -1.46 -9.23 -2.87
N GLN A 36 -1.25 -10.52 -3.16
CA GLN A 36 0.05 -11.21 -3.02
C GLN A 36 0.99 -10.99 -4.22
N ASP A 37 0.44 -10.63 -5.38
CA ASP A 37 1.16 -10.50 -6.65
C ASP A 37 1.40 -9.03 -7.05
N LEU A 38 0.97 -8.07 -6.22
CA LEU A 38 1.20 -6.64 -6.44
C LEU A 38 2.67 -6.28 -6.21
N ASP A 39 3.36 -5.76 -7.24
CA ASP A 39 4.67 -5.12 -7.09
C ASP A 39 4.51 -3.73 -6.46
N LEU A 40 4.36 -3.73 -5.13
CA LEU A 40 4.18 -2.54 -4.31
C LEU A 40 5.48 -1.74 -4.18
N VAL A 41 5.48 -0.52 -4.70
CA VAL A 41 6.60 0.43 -4.61
C VAL A 41 6.37 1.51 -3.55
N GLY A 42 5.15 1.66 -3.06
CA GLY A 42 4.81 2.59 -1.98
C GLY A 42 3.51 2.20 -1.28
N ILE A 43 3.44 2.49 0.02
CA ILE A 43 2.23 2.35 0.83
C ILE A 43 2.07 3.55 1.75
N ALA A 44 0.83 3.98 1.96
CA ALA A 44 0.48 5.04 2.90
C ALA A 44 -0.75 4.62 3.71
N PHE A 45 -0.84 5.03 4.96
CA PHE A 45 -2.00 4.74 5.80
C PHE A 45 -2.12 5.76 6.93
N ARG A 46 -3.34 5.94 7.41
CA ARG A 46 -3.67 6.83 8.53
C ARG A 46 -4.38 6.03 9.61
N ALA A 47 -3.82 6.03 10.81
CA ALA A 47 -4.40 5.37 11.97
C ALA A 47 -3.95 6.09 13.26
N GLU A 48 -4.47 5.64 14.40
CA GLU A 48 -3.97 6.07 15.72
C GLU A 48 -2.50 5.64 15.89
N ARG A 49 -1.72 6.44 16.63
CA ARG A 49 -0.26 6.32 16.71
C ARG A 49 0.22 4.93 17.14
N LYS A 50 -0.36 4.33 18.19
CA LYS A 50 0.04 2.98 18.61
C LYS A 50 -0.24 1.92 17.53
N THR A 51 -1.29 2.14 16.75
CA THR A 51 -1.62 1.26 15.61
C THR A 51 -0.60 1.43 14.49
N VAL A 52 -0.22 2.67 14.17
CA VAL A 52 0.84 2.97 13.19
C VAL A 52 2.15 2.31 13.60
N ASP A 53 2.59 2.49 14.85
CA ASP A 53 3.84 1.92 15.37
C ASP A 53 3.86 0.39 15.24
N LYS A 54 2.74 -0.28 15.51
CA LYS A 54 2.60 -1.74 15.32
C LYS A 54 2.60 -2.16 13.84
N ILE A 55 2.16 -1.30 12.93
CA ILE A 55 2.17 -1.60 11.49
C ILE A 55 3.59 -1.48 10.95
N VAL A 56 4.30 -0.39 11.29
CA VAL A 56 5.68 -0.12 10.85
C VAL A 56 6.75 -0.84 11.66
N ASP A 57 6.37 -1.62 12.66
CA ASP A 57 7.32 -2.35 13.50
C ASP A 57 8.35 -3.11 12.64
N ARG A 58 9.65 -2.99 12.97
CA ARG A 58 10.79 -3.56 12.22
C ARG A 58 11.04 -2.99 10.81
N LEU A 59 10.26 -2.02 10.33
CA LEU A 59 10.64 -1.26 9.15
C LEU A 59 11.75 -0.27 9.53
N ARG A 60 12.69 -0.07 8.61
CA ARG A 60 13.72 0.97 8.77
C ARG A 60 13.15 2.27 8.25
N PHE A 61 13.33 3.34 9.01
CA PHE A 61 13.05 4.68 8.51
C PHE A 61 14.00 5.00 7.35
N HIS A 62 13.48 5.74 6.38
CA HIS A 62 14.32 6.30 5.33
C HIS A 62 15.36 7.24 5.98
N PRO A 63 16.64 7.21 5.55
CA PRO A 63 17.67 8.12 6.04
C PRO A 63 17.34 9.59 5.75
#